data_AF-A0A971UTK5-F1
#
_entry.id   AF-A0A971UTK5-F1
#
_cell.length_a   1.000
_cell.length_b   1.000
_cell.length_c   1.000
_cell.angle_alpha   90.00
_cell.angle_beta   90.00
_cell.angle_gamma   90.00
#
_symmetry.space_group_name_H-M   'P 1'
#
loop_
_entity.id
_entity.type
_entity.pdbx_description
1 polymer ?
#
loop_
_entity_poly.entity_id
_entity_poly.type
_entity_poly.pdbx_seq_one_letter_code
_entity_poly.pdbx_strand_id
1 'polypeptide(L)' 'YFYPLEDILEINVPVVNIGTFGKDGHKMTERVHMKYTFENVPNITYNTIKKLLG' A
#
# COMPACT_ATOMS: atom_id res chain seq x y z
N TYR A 1 -27.54 -8.28 -2.53
CA TYR A 1 -26.28 -7.79 -3.13
C TYR A 1 -25.52 -9.02 -3.62
N PHE A 2 -24.99 -9.00 -4.84
CA PHE A 2 -24.16 -10.09 -5.38
C PHE A 2 -22.69 -9.68 -5.24
N TYR A 3 -21.86 -10.53 -4.63
CA TYR A 3 -20.42 -10.31 -4.50
C TYR A 3 -19.73 -11.44 -5.29
N PRO A 4 -18.90 -11.14 -6.30
CA PRO A 4 -18.24 -12.15 -7.13
C PRO A 4 -17.05 -12.75 -6.36
N LEU A 5 -17.35 -13.57 -5.34
CA LEU A 5 -16.35 -14.10 -4.42
C LEU A 5 -15.35 -15.01 -5.13
N GLU A 6 -15.85 -15.89 -5.99
CA GLU A 6 -15.05 -16.84 -6.77
C GLU A 6 -14.02 -16.09 -7.64
N ASP A 7 -14.46 -15.08 -8.40
CA ASP A 7 -13.58 -14.27 -9.26
C ASP A 7 -12.48 -13.55 -8.47
N ILE A 8 -12.77 -13.10 -7.25
CA ILE A 8 -11.78 -12.42 -6.38
C ILE A 8 -10.75 -13.41 -5.85
N LEU A 9 -11.20 -14.61 -5.44
CA LEU A 9 -10.33 -15.66 -4.94
C LEU A 9 -9.40 -16.23 -6.02
N GLU A 10 -9.81 -16.19 -7.29
CA GLU A 10 -8.96 -16.56 -8.43
C GLU A 10 -7.73 -15.64 -8.57
N ILE A 11 -7.79 -14.40 -8.07
CA ILE A 11 -6.63 -13.47 -8.01
C ILE A 11 -5.73 -13.86 -6.82
N ASN A 12 -5.19 -15.08 -6.87
CA ASN A 12 -4.30 -15.64 -5.86
C ASN A 12 -2.84 -15.41 -6.23
N VAL A 13 -2.39 -14.15 -6.17
CA VAL A 13 -1.02 -13.74 -6.46
C VAL A 13 -0.30 -13.27 -5.19
N PRO A 14 1.04 -13.29 -5.13
CA PRO A 14 1.77 -12.69 -4.02
C PRO A 14 1.48 -11.19 -3.92
N VAL A 15 1.12 -10.71 -2.72
CA VAL A 15 0.81 -9.30 -2.46
C VAL A 15 1.75 -8.73 -1.42
N VAL A 16 2.17 -7.48 -1.62
CA VAL A 16 2.90 -6.68 -0.63
C VAL A 16 2.25 -5.31 -0.51
N ASN A 17 2.06 -4.84 0.72
CA ASN A 17 1.57 -3.49 1.01
C ASN A 17 2.75 -2.58 1.35
N ILE A 18 2.91 -1.50 0.59
CA ILE A 18 3.86 -0.43 0.88
C ILE A 18 3.04 0.81 1.20
N GLY A 19 3.15 1.30 2.43
CA GLY A 19 2.26 2.33 2.94
C GLY A 19 2.95 3.29 3.89
N THR A 20 2.21 4.31 4.30
CA THR A 20 2.69 5.39 5.15
C THR A 20 2.86 4.96 6.60
N PHE A 21 3.60 5.77 7.36
CA PHE A 21 3.67 5.65 8.81
C PHE A 21 2.91 6.83 9.41
N GLY A 22 1.89 6.55 10.22
CA GLY A 22 1.00 7.56 10.75
C GLY A 22 0.23 7.09 11.98
N LYS A 23 -0.70 7.92 12.43
CA LYS A 23 -1.53 7.68 13.60
C LYS A 23 -2.93 8.23 13.38
N ASP A 24 -3.91 7.60 14.04
CA ASP A 24 -5.31 8.02 14.08
C ASP A 24 -6.03 7.96 12.72
N GLY A 25 -5.77 6.90 11.93
CA GLY A 25 -6.48 6.65 10.67
C GLY A 25 -8.01 6.64 10.85
N HIS A 26 -8.71 7.31 9.94
CA HIS A 26 -10.15 7.57 9.95
C HIS A 26 -10.67 8.39 11.15
N LYS A 27 -9.80 9.16 11.82
CA LYS A 27 -10.19 10.11 12.88
C LYS A 27 -9.82 11.54 12.49
N MET A 28 -10.45 12.53 13.14
CA MET A 28 -10.14 13.95 12.91
C MET A 28 -8.69 14.34 13.21
N THR A 29 -7.98 13.55 14.02
CA THR A 29 -6.57 13.76 14.36
C THR A 29 -5.60 12.96 13.49
N GLU A 30 -6.08 12.40 12.37
CA GLU A 30 -5.26 11.64 11.43
C GLU A 30 -4.05 12.44 10.98
N ARG A 31 -2.88 11.81 11.01
CA ARG A 31 -1.62 12.41 10.61
C ARG A 31 -0.60 11.36 10.21
N VAL A 32 0.34 11.78 9.38
CA VAL A 32 1.44 10.94 8.91
C VAL A 32 2.79 11.56 9.25
N HIS A 33 3.81 10.73 9.36
CA HIS A 33 5.18 11.19 9.42
C HIS A 33 5.61 11.67 8.02
N MET A 34 5.81 12.99 7.86
CA MET A 34 6.01 13.62 6.55
C MET A 34 7.18 13.03 5.77
N LYS A 35 8.38 12.96 6.36
CA LYS A 35 9.57 12.43 5.66
C LYS A 35 9.35 10.99 5.18
N TYR A 36 8.94 10.10 6.08
CA TYR A 36 8.65 8.72 5.72
C TYR A 36 7.61 8.62 4.59
N THR A 37 6.53 9.40 4.67
CA THR A 37 5.40 9.31 3.73
C THR A 37 5.71 9.92 2.36
N PHE A 38 6.31 11.10 2.32
CA PHE A 38 6.47 11.85 1.08
C PHE A 38 7.85 11.68 0.44
N GLU A 39 8.81 11.08 1.15
CA GLU A 39 10.16 10.79 0.63
C GLU A 39 10.42 9.28 0.58
N ASN A 40 10.27 8.58 1.70
CA ASN A 40 10.69 7.17 1.76
C ASN A 40 9.72 6.24 1.01
N VAL A 41 8.41 6.36 1.23
CA VAL A 41 7.40 5.48 0.61
C VAL A 41 7.48 5.52 -0.93
N PRO A 42 7.50 6.69 -1.61
CA PRO A 42 7.68 6.74 -3.06
C PRO A 42 8.97 6.05 -3.53
N ASN A 43 10.08 6.27 -2.83
CA ASN A 43 11.37 5.67 -3.18
C ASN A 43 11.40 4.15 -2.95
N ILE A 44 10.79 3.65 -1.88
CA ILE A 44 10.66 2.20 -1.63
C ILE A 44 9.80 1.56 -2.71
N THR A 45 8.67 2.17 -3.08
CA THR A 45 7.80 1.70 -4.15
C THR A 45 8.54 1.67 -5.49
N TYR A 46 9.23 2.75 -5.85
CA TYR A 46 10.01 2.84 -7.09
C TYR A 46 11.09 1.75 -7.17
N ASN A 47 11.89 1.61 -6.11
CA ASN A 47 12.97 0.62 -6.08
C ASN A 47 12.43 -0.82 -6.08
N THR A 48 11.30 -1.08 -5.43
CA THR A 48 10.62 -2.38 -5.48
C THR A 48 10.21 -2.74 -6.91
N ILE A 49 9.53 -1.82 -7.60
CA ILE A 49 9.13 -2.02 -9.00
C ILE A 49 10.35 -2.27 -9.88
N LYS A 50 11.40 -1.44 -9.74
CA LYS A 50 12.64 -1.59 -10.49
C LYS A 50 13.32 -2.94 -10.28
N LYS A 51 13.30 -3.46 -9.06
CA LYS A 51 13.91 -4.74 -8.71
C LYS A 51 13.08 -5.95 -9.18
N LEU A 52 11.76 -5.79 -9.32
CA LEU A 52 10.87 -6.86 -9.78
C LEU A 52 10.78 -6.94 -11.31
N LEU A 53 10.93 -5.81 -12.01
CA LEU A 53 10.74 -5.72 -13.47
C LEU A 53 12.03 -5.46 -14.27
N GLY A 54 13.15 -5.16 -13.60
CA GLY A 54 14.48 -5.01 -14.20
C GLY A 54 15.36 -6.23 -13.95
#